data_AF-V4N8E6-F1
#
_entry.id   AF-V4N8E6-F1
#
_cell.length_a   1.000
_cell.length_b   1.000
_cell.length_c   1.000
_cell.angle_alpha   90.00
_cell.angle_beta   90.00
_cell.angle_gamma   90.00
#
_symmetry.space_group_name_H-M   'P 1'
#
loop_
_entity.id
_entity.type
_entity.pdbx_description
1 polymer ?
#
loop_
_entity_poly.entity_id
_entity_poly.type
_entity_poly.pdbx_seq_one_letter_code
_entity_poly.pdbx_strand_id
1 'polypeptide(L)'
;MSELPAPEVKGLSLPVRRVVACVGIVVFLVFYVMLISGIGQRLPDNQIVRLLFYGLAGILWGIPVLPIISWSENYKKRPKI
;
A
#
# COMPACT_ATOMS: atom_id res chain seq x y z
N MET A 1 -43.79 19.79 -9.91
CA MET A 1 -42.50 20.46 -9.68
C MET A 1 -42.32 20.55 -8.16
N SER A 2 -41.30 20.06 -7.48
CA SER A 2 -40.10 19.32 -7.84
C SER A 2 -39.21 19.38 -6.59
N GLU A 3 -39.34 18.45 -5.66
CA GLU A 3 -38.27 18.23 -4.68
C GLU A 3 -38.04 16.72 -4.61
N LEU A 4 -37.41 16.21 -5.68
CA LEU A 4 -36.66 14.95 -5.59
C LEU A 4 -35.62 15.15 -4.49
N PRO A 5 -35.56 14.29 -3.47
CA PRO A 5 -34.56 14.41 -2.42
C PRO A 5 -33.18 14.40 -3.08
N ALA A 6 -32.38 15.42 -2.77
CA ALA A 6 -31.01 15.54 -3.26
C ALA A 6 -30.30 14.20 -3.03
N PRO A 7 -29.55 13.67 -4.02
CA PRO A 7 -28.93 12.36 -3.90
C PRO A 7 -28.07 12.35 -2.63
N GLU A 8 -28.39 11.44 -1.70
CA GLU A 8 -27.57 11.16 -0.53
C GLU A 8 -26.22 10.66 -1.06
N VAL A 9 -25.27 11.58 -1.22
CA VAL A 9 -23.88 11.24 -1.54
C VAL A 9 -23.33 10.58 -0.28
N LYS A 10 -23.56 9.27 -0.17
CA LYS A 10 -22.91 8.40 0.81
C LYS A 10 -21.41 8.54 0.61
N GLY A 11 -20.80 9.40 1.43
CA GLY A 11 -19.35 9.49 1.54
C GLY A 11 -18.80 8.08 1.66
N LEU A 12 -17.87 7.74 0.75
CA LEU A 12 -17.38 6.39 0.51
C LEU A 12 -17.28 5.58 1.81
N SER A 13 -18.08 4.52 1.87
CA SER A 13 -18.20 3.65 3.04
C SER A 13 -16.82 3.18 3.51
N LEU A 14 -16.58 3.20 4.82
CA LEU A 14 -15.38 2.71 5.49
C LEU A 14 -14.72 1.44 4.89
N PRO A 15 -15.46 0.41 4.41
CA PRO A 15 -14.87 -0.73 3.71
C PRO A 15 -14.14 -0.39 2.40
N VAL A 16 -14.58 0.60 1.62
CA VAL A 16 -13.95 0.96 0.34
C VAL A 16 -12.52 1.47 0.56
N ARG A 17 -12.28 2.23 1.63
CA ARG A 17 -10.92 2.69 1.98
C ARG A 17 -10.00 1.53 2.34
N ARG A 18 -10.51 0.50 3.01
CA ARG A 18 -9.74 -0.73 3.31
C ARG A 18 -9.45 -1.57 2.07
N VAL A 19 -10.42 -1.68 1.16
CA VAL A 19 -10.22 -2.39 -0.11
C VAL A 19 -9.18 -1.68 -0.97
N VAL A 20 -9.26 -0.35 -1.08
CA VAL A 20 -8.26 0.45 -1.82
C VAL A 20 -6.87 0.32 -1.18
N ALA A 21 -6.79 0.31 0.16
CA ALA A 21 -5.55 0.06 0.87
C ALA A 21 -4.97 -1.32 0.54
N CYS A 22 -5.75 -2.39 0.64
CA CYS A 22 -5.31 -3.75 0.30
C CYS A 22 -4.89 -3.88 -1.17
N VAL A 23 -5.70 -3.37 -2.11
CA VAL A 23 -5.41 -3.41 -3.54
C VAL A 23 -4.15 -2.59 -3.84
N GLY A 24 -3.99 -1.42 -3.23
CA GLY A 24 -2.79 -0.60 -3.36
C GLY A 24 -1.52 -1.32 -2.90
N ILE A 25 -1.58 -2.05 -1.77
CA ILE A 25 -0.46 -2.86 -1.29
C ILE A 25 -0.11 -3.95 -2.30
N VAL A 26 -1.09 -4.67 -2.84
CA VAL A 26 -0.86 -5.77 -3.80
C VAL A 26 -0.25 -5.22 -5.09
N VAL A 27 -0.81 -4.15 -5.66
CA VAL A 27 -0.29 -3.52 -6.89
C VAL A 27 1.13 -3.01 -6.68
N PHE A 28 1.40 -2.36 -5.54
CA PHE A 28 2.74 -1.90 -5.18
C PHE A 28 3.70 -3.09 -5.07
N LEU A 29 3.32 -4.17 -4.41
CA LEU A 29 4.13 -5.39 -4.26
C LEU A 29 4.49 -5.99 -5.62
N VAL A 30 3.52 -6.11 -6.52
CA VAL A 30 3.77 -6.60 -7.89
C VAL A 30 4.81 -5.72 -8.60
N PHE A 31 4.63 -4.40 -8.53
CA PHE A 31 5.54 -3.45 -9.17
C PHE A 31 6.94 -3.49 -8.54
N TYR A 32 7.00 -3.59 -7.21
CA TYR A 32 8.23 -3.69 -6.44
C TYR A 32 9.02 -4.95 -6.81
N VAL A 33 8.37 -6.11 -6.85
CA VAL A 33 9.02 -7.38 -7.24
C VAL A 33 9.52 -7.30 -8.68
N MET A 34 8.74 -6.76 -9.61
CA MET A 34 9.20 -6.56 -10.99
C MET A 34 10.44 -5.66 -11.07
N LEU A 35 10.44 -4.55 -10.32
CA LEU A 35 11.56 -3.62 -10.27
C LEU A 35 12.82 -4.30 -9.71
N ILE A 36 12.69 -4.99 -8.57
CA ILE A 36 13.77 -5.71 -7.89
C ILE A 36 14.32 -6.83 -8.77
N SER A 37 13.47 -7.66 -9.38
CA SER A 37 13.90 -8.71 -10.30
C SER A 37 14.59 -8.16 -11.55
N GLY A 38 14.06 -7.06 -12.12
CA GLY A 38 14.67 -6.42 -13.28
C GLY A 38 16.05 -5.83 -12.98
N ILE A 39 16.22 -5.20 -11.81
CA ILE A 39 17.52 -4.71 -11.34
C ILE A 39 18.45 -5.89 -11.05
N GLY A 40 17.96 -6.93 -10.36
CA GLY A 40 18.71 -8.14 -9.99
C GLY A 40 19.26 -8.95 -11.16
N GLN A 41 18.66 -8.84 -12.35
CA GLN A 41 19.19 -9.42 -13.60
C GLN A 41 20.33 -8.61 -14.21
N ARG A 42 20.42 -7.31 -13.91
CA ARG A 42 21.52 -6.44 -14.38
C ARG A 42 22.69 -6.37 -13.41
N LEU A 43 22.57 -6.97 -12.23
CA LEU A 43 23.66 -7.00 -11.27
C LEU A 43 24.81 -7.90 -11.75
N PRO A 44 26.07 -7.48 -11.59
CA PRO A 44 27.23 -8.31 -11.89
C PRO A 44 27.24 -9.59 -11.04
N ASP A 45 27.94 -10.63 -11.53
CA ASP A 45 27.97 -11.99 -10.95
C ASP A 45 28.75 -12.09 -9.63
N ASN A 46 28.43 -11.21 -8.69
CA ASN A 46 28.98 -11.18 -7.35
C ASN A 46 27.89 -11.64 -6.38
N GLN A 47 28.03 -12.86 -5.88
CA GLN A 47 27.09 -13.47 -4.94
C GLN A 47 26.78 -12.59 -3.73
N ILE A 48 27.80 -11.90 -3.19
CA ILE A 48 27.66 -11.00 -2.03
C ILE A 48 26.74 -9.82 -2.35
N VAL A 49 26.89 -9.19 -3.51
CA VAL A 49 26.07 -8.04 -3.92
C VAL A 49 24.62 -8.48 -4.12
N ARG A 50 24.42 -9.66 -4.69
CA ARG A 50 23.09 -10.27 -4.85
C ARG A 50 22.42 -10.55 -3.50
N LEU A 51 23.18 -11.09 -2.54
CA LEU A 51 22.73 -11.37 -1.18
C LEU A 51 22.34 -10.08 -0.44
N LEU A 52 23.19 -9.06 -0.48
CA LEU A 52 22.91 -7.78 0.15
C LEU A 52 21.71 -7.08 -0.50
N PHE A 53 21.62 -7.11 -1.82
CA PHE A 53 20.52 -6.50 -2.57
C PHE A 53 19.18 -7.14 -2.24
N TYR A 54 19.08 -8.47 -2.34
CA TYR A 54 17.84 -9.18 -1.99
C TYR A 54 17.53 -9.14 -0.49
N GLY A 55 18.55 -9.17 0.37
CA GLY A 55 18.39 -9.04 1.82
C GLY A 55 17.85 -7.68 2.23
N LEU A 56 18.41 -6.60 1.68
CA LEU A 56 17.92 -5.24 1.92
C LEU A 56 16.54 -5.03 1.29
N ALA A 57 16.30 -5.54 0.08
CA ALA A 57 14.98 -5.51 -0.54
C ALA A 57 13.91 -6.19 0.33
N GLY A 58 14.26 -7.35 0.90
CA GLY A 58 13.43 -8.09 1.83
C GLY A 58 13.24 -7.43 3.21
N ILE A 59 13.96 -6.35 3.52
CA ILE A 59 13.70 -5.53 4.73
C ILE A 59 12.95 -4.25 4.36
N LEU A 60 13.27 -3.67 3.20
CA LEU A 60 12.73 -2.39 2.75
C LEU A 60 11.24 -2.47 2.36
N TRP A 61 10.72 -3.66 2.00
CA TRP A 61 9.31 -3.85 1.60
C TRP A 61 8.29 -3.51 2.70
N GLY A 62 8.69 -3.43 3.98
CA GLY A 62 7.79 -3.06 5.08
C GLY A 62 7.46 -1.56 5.16
N ILE A 63 8.33 -0.69 4.63
CA ILE A 63 8.14 0.78 4.59
C ILE A 63 6.81 1.20 3.93
N PRO A 64 6.43 0.68 2.74
CA PRO A 64 5.17 1.05 2.07
C PRO A 64 3.90 0.54 2.76
N VAL A 65 4.02 -0.47 3.63
CA VAL A 65 2.86 -1.07 4.33
C VAL A 65 2.36 -0.15 5.46
N LEU A 66 3.28 0.49 6.18
CA LEU A 66 2.98 1.38 7.32
C LEU A 66 2.10 2.61 7.00
N PRO A 67 2.36 3.41 5.95
CA PRO A 67 1.54 4.59 5.65
C PRO A 67 0.14 4.22 5.14
N ILE A 68 0.00 3.10 4.41
CA ILE A 68 -1.30 2.65 3.89
C ILE A 68 -2.20 2.17 5.03
N ILE A 69 -1.64 1.44 6.00
CA ILE A 69 -2.37 1.03 7.21
C ILE A 69 -2.78 2.26 8.02
N SER A 70 -1.86 3.20 8.28
CA SER A 70 -2.12 4.47 8.97
C SER A 70 -3.26 5.30 8.31
N TRP A 71 -3.30 5.33 6.98
CA TRP A 71 -4.38 5.99 6.25
C TRP A 71 -5.73 5.27 6.41
N SER A 72 -5.72 3.94 6.46
CA SER A 72 -6.92 3.13 6.73
C SER A 72 -7.40 3.23 8.19
N GLU A 73 -6.48 3.49 9.11
CA GLU A 73 -6.67 3.42 10.57
C GLU A 73 -6.95 4.79 11.20
N ASN A 74 -7.10 5.83 10.39
CA ASN A 74 -7.64 7.14 10.79
C ASN A 74 -9.15 7.07 11.17
N TYR A 75 -9.57 5.98 11.81
CA TYR A 75 -10.88 5.79 12.40
C TYR A 75 -10.78 5.85 13.93
N LYS A 76 -10.99 7.06 14.44
CA LYS A 76 -11.34 7.44 15.81
C LYS A 76 -10.24 7.31 16.86
N LYS A 77 -9.50 8.41 17.03
CA LYS A 77 -9.28 8.91 18.41
C LYS A 77 -10.68 9.18 19.00
N ARG A 78 -11.20 8.26 19.80
CA ARG A 78 -12.28 8.62 20.73
C ARG A 78 -11.65 9.52 21.80
N PRO A 79 -12.14 10.75 22.01
CA PRO A 79 -11.74 11.48 23.20
C PRO A 79 -12.19 10.65 24.41
N LYS A 80 -11.24 10.32 25.29
CA LYS A 80 -11.57 9.84 26.64
C LYS A 80 -12.30 11.00 27.33
N ILE A 81 -13.57 10.79 27.64
CA ILE A 81 -14.35 11.58 28.60
C ILE A 81 -13.88 11.18 29.99
#